data_AF-A0A8J7UQV4-F1
#
_entry.id   AF-A0A8J7UQV4-F1
#
_cell.length_a   1.000
_cell.length_b   1.000
_cell.length_c   1.000
_cell.angle_alpha   90.00
_cell.angle_beta   90.00
_cell.angle_gamma   90.00
#
_symmetry.space_group_name_H-M   'P 1'
#
loop_
_entity.id
_entity.type
_entity.pdbx_description
1 polymer ?
#
loop_
_entity_poly.entity_id
_entity_poly.type
_entity_poly.pdbx_seq_one_letter_code
_entity_poly.pdbx_strand_id
1 'polypeptide(L)'
;MNTFEIIAGLSAVFIIIIFLIGLILQIVLTYLGVKLAKIDTNLANITKVSLIKYIIGIIISYVPLGIFISYIVSVYINKRYFNTSWKKGLIVELPSLILGVIIIILAIVALVYSGQDIYSATMELLY
;
A
#
# COMPACT_ATOMS: atom_id res chain seq x y z
N MET A 1 26.50 -4.06 25.60
CA MET A 1 25.21 -4.31 24.90
C MET A 1 24.73 -5.69 25.26
N ASN A 2 23.58 -5.78 25.91
CA ASN A 2 22.94 -7.07 26.21
C ASN A 2 22.16 -7.57 24.97
N THR A 3 21.83 -8.86 24.92
CA THR A 3 21.15 -9.48 23.77
C THR A 3 19.83 -8.79 23.42
N PHE A 4 19.14 -8.23 24.40
CA PHE A 4 17.90 -7.48 24.22
C PHE A 4 18.09 -6.17 23.42
N GLU A 5 19.13 -5.39 23.74
CA GLU A 5 19.47 -4.17 23.00
C GLU A 5 19.87 -4.46 21.54
N ILE A 6 20.56 -5.58 21.28
CA ILE A 6 20.93 -6.01 19.93
C ILE A 6 19.68 -6.39 19.12
N ILE A 7 18.77 -7.18 19.70
CA ILE A 7 17.52 -7.58 19.05
C ILE A 7 16.62 -6.37 18.80
N ALA A 8 16.50 -5.45 19.76
CA ALA A 8 15.74 -4.21 19.60
C ALA A 8 16.35 -3.28 18.54
N GLY A 9 17.68 -3.19 18.46
CA GLY A 9 18.37 -2.41 17.43
C GLY A 9 18.17 -3.01 16.03
N LEU A 10 18.30 -4.33 15.89
CA LEU A 10 18.11 -5.02 14.61
C LEU A 10 16.66 -4.95 14.13
N SER A 11 15.68 -5.09 15.02
CA SER A 11 14.26 -4.98 14.66
C SER A 11 13.88 -3.56 14.24
N ALA A 12 14.42 -2.53 14.89
CA ALA A 12 14.20 -1.13 14.49
C ALA A 12 14.75 -0.83 13.08
N VAL A 13 15.96 -1.32 12.76
CA VAL A 13 16.54 -1.16 11.40
C VAL A 13 15.69 -1.88 10.36
N PHE A 14 15.22 -3.09 10.67
CA PHE A 14 14.38 -3.86 9.77
C PHE A 14 13.04 -3.17 9.49
N ILE A 15 12.41 -2.59 10.53
CA ILE A 15 11.20 -1.79 10.39
C ILE A 15 11.45 -0.60 9.46
N ILE A 16 12.51 0.17 9.68
CA ILE A 16 12.82 1.34 8.83
C ILE A 16 12.99 0.93 7.36
N ILE A 17 13.68 -0.18 7.09
CA ILE A 17 13.87 -0.69 5.73
C ILE A 17 12.52 -1.03 5.08
N ILE A 18 11.64 -1.74 5.78
CA ILE A 18 10.30 -2.07 5.28
C ILE A 18 9.51 -0.78 4.99
N PHE A 19 9.60 0.21 5.87
CA PHE A 19 8.92 1.49 5.68
C PHE A 19 9.42 2.23 4.43
N LEU A 20 10.73 2.24 4.20
CA LEU A 20 11.33 2.87 3.01
C LEU A 20 10.93 2.14 1.72
N ILE A 21 10.93 0.80 1.73
CA ILE A 21 10.48 0.00 0.58
C ILE A 21 9.00 0.30 0.29
N GLY A 22 8.16 0.32 1.32
CA GLY A 22 6.74 0.64 1.19
C GLY A 22 6.49 2.04 0.60
N LEU A 23 7.25 3.04 1.04
CA LEU A 23 7.16 4.40 0.51
C LEU A 23 7.60 4.47 -0.96
N ILE A 24 8.73 3.84 -1.31
CA ILE A 24 9.21 3.81 -2.71
C ILE A 24 8.18 3.13 -3.60
N LEU A 25 7.64 2.00 -3.17
CA LEU A 25 6.59 1.28 -3.89
C LEU A 25 5.36 2.16 -4.09
N GLN A 26 4.92 2.88 -3.05
CA GLN A 26 3.79 3.81 -3.14
C GLN A 26 4.02 4.94 -4.14
N ILE A 27 5.25 5.47 -4.22
CA ILE A 27 5.63 6.50 -5.21
C ILE A 27 5.57 5.93 -6.62
N VAL A 28 6.14 4.74 -6.84
CA VAL A 28 6.15 4.06 -8.15
C VAL A 28 4.71 3.77 -8.62
N LEU A 29 3.87 3.23 -7.74
CA LEU A 29 2.48 2.90 -8.09
C LEU A 29 1.65 4.15 -8.39
N THR A 30 1.80 5.20 -7.59
CA THR A 30 1.12 6.48 -7.83
C THR A 30 1.61 7.12 -9.13
N TYR A 31 2.91 7.03 -9.44
CA TYR A 31 3.46 7.48 -10.71
C TYR A 31 2.84 6.75 -11.91
N LEU A 32 2.79 5.41 -11.86
CA LEU A 32 2.15 4.61 -12.91
C LEU A 32 0.67 5.00 -13.06
N GLY A 33 -0.04 5.15 -11.95
CA GLY A 33 -1.43 5.55 -11.93
C GLY A 33 -1.69 6.92 -12.55
N VAL A 34 -0.84 7.90 -12.24
CA VAL A 34 -0.87 9.25 -12.81
C VAL A 34 -0.65 9.22 -14.33
N LYS A 35 0.29 8.40 -14.80
CA LYS A 35 0.54 8.20 -16.23
C LYS A 35 -0.63 7.52 -16.94
N LEU A 36 -1.22 6.48 -16.34
CA LEU A 36 -2.43 5.82 -16.86
C LEU A 36 -3.62 6.78 -16.93
N ALA A 37 -3.79 7.62 -15.91
CA ALA A 37 -4.87 8.61 -15.84
C ALA A 37 -4.66 9.84 -16.75
N LYS A 38 -3.51 9.92 -17.43
CA LYS A 38 -3.11 11.06 -18.28
C LYS A 38 -3.26 12.39 -17.54
N ILE A 39 -2.72 12.46 -16.33
CA ILE A 39 -2.67 13.68 -15.52
C ILE A 39 -1.32 14.35 -15.74
N ASP A 40 -1.35 15.63 -16.09
CA ASP A 40 -0.14 16.43 -16.22
C ASP A 40 0.31 16.93 -14.85
N THR A 41 1.40 16.36 -14.33
CA THR A 41 1.97 16.71 -13.03
C THR A 41 3.43 16.29 -12.96
N ASN A 42 4.18 16.89 -12.03
CA ASN A 42 5.61 16.63 -11.87
C ASN A 42 5.88 15.56 -10.80
N LEU A 43 7.11 15.02 -10.82
CA LEU A 43 7.53 13.98 -9.87
C LEU A 43 7.47 14.47 -8.42
N ALA A 44 7.81 15.74 -8.17
CA ALA A 44 7.76 16.33 -6.83
C ALA A 44 6.35 16.26 -6.21
N ASN A 45 5.31 16.58 -6.99
CA ASN A 45 3.93 16.49 -6.52
C ASN A 45 3.49 15.03 -6.32
N ILE A 46 3.91 14.12 -7.21
CA ILE A 46 3.64 12.67 -7.07
C ILE A 46 4.25 12.15 -5.76
N THR A 47 5.52 12.48 -5.49
CA THR A 47 6.20 12.07 -4.26
C THR A 47 5.50 12.61 -3.02
N LYS A 48 5.12 13.90 -3.03
CA LYS A 48 4.39 14.52 -1.91
C LYS A 48 3.05 13.82 -1.66
N VAL A 49 2.26 13.59 -2.72
CA VAL A 49 0.97 12.90 -2.62
C VAL A 49 1.16 11.47 -2.11
N SER A 50 2.16 10.76 -2.61
CA SER A 50 2.47 9.39 -2.21
C SER A 50 2.85 9.31 -0.73
N LEU A 51 3.64 10.25 -0.23
CA LEU A 51 4.00 10.33 1.20
C LEU A 51 2.78 10.57 2.09
N ILE A 52 1.89 11.49 1.69
CA ILE A 52 0.64 11.75 2.41
C ILE A 52 -0.22 10.48 2.45
N LYS A 53 -0.42 9.83 1.31
CA LYS A 53 -1.18 8.57 1.22
C LYS A 53 -0.54 7.48 2.09
N TYR A 54 0.78 7.35 2.08
CA TYR A 54 1.50 6.33 2.83
C TYR A 54 1.29 6.49 4.35
N ILE A 55 1.49 7.70 4.86
CA ILE A 55 1.29 8.01 6.30
C ILE A 55 -0.18 7.81 6.70
N ILE A 56 -1.11 8.33 5.89
CA ILE A 56 -2.54 8.16 6.17
C ILE A 56 -2.94 6.68 6.12
N GLY A 57 -2.39 5.92 5.17
CA GLY A 57 -2.62 4.47 5.07
C GLY A 57 -2.19 3.71 6.33
N ILE A 58 -1.02 4.06 6.89
CA ILE A 58 -0.54 3.49 8.16
C ILE A 58 -1.46 3.85 9.33
N ILE A 59 -1.98 5.08 9.38
CA ILE A 59 -2.90 5.48 10.46
C ILE A 59 -4.23 4.74 10.33
N ILE A 60 -4.76 4.63 9.10
CA ILE A 60 -6.06 4.02 8.84
C ILE A 60 -6.00 2.49 8.97
N SER A 61 -4.84 1.85 8.83
CA SER A 61 -4.73 0.39 8.97
C SER A 61 -5.09 -0.13 10.37
N TYR A 62 -5.10 0.73 11.39
CA TYR A 62 -5.54 0.38 12.74
C TYR A 62 -7.06 0.38 12.93
N VAL A 63 -7.82 0.79 11.90
CA VAL A 63 -9.28 0.87 11.95
C VAL A 63 -9.90 -0.38 11.30
N PRO A 64 -10.95 -0.98 11.88
CA PRO A 64 -11.72 -2.03 11.21
C PRO A 64 -12.22 -1.55 9.84
N LEU A 65 -12.12 -2.39 8.80
CA LEU A 65 -12.37 -2.01 7.39
C LEU A 65 -11.43 -0.90 6.87
N GLY A 66 -10.30 -0.66 7.54
CA GLY A 66 -9.33 0.36 7.21
C GLY A 66 -8.82 0.28 5.77
N ILE A 67 -8.76 -0.91 5.18
CA ILE A 67 -8.36 -1.09 3.78
C ILE A 67 -9.31 -0.36 2.82
N PHE A 68 -10.63 -0.51 3.00
CA PHE A 68 -11.62 0.17 2.16
C PHE A 68 -11.64 1.68 2.38
N ILE A 69 -11.54 2.11 3.64
CA ILE A 69 -11.48 3.53 3.99
C ILE A 69 -10.21 4.16 3.42
N SER A 70 -9.07 3.50 3.55
CA SER A 70 -7.77 3.93 3.02
C SER A 70 -7.82 4.09 1.51
N TYR A 71 -8.49 3.18 0.80
CA TYR A 71 -8.67 3.27 -0.64
C TYR A 71 -9.50 4.50 -1.03
N ILE A 72 -10.65 4.73 -0.39
CA ILE A 72 -11.52 5.90 -0.67
C ILE A 72 -10.78 7.20 -0.37
N VAL A 73 -10.08 7.26 0.77
CA VAL A 73 -9.28 8.42 1.17
C VAL A 73 -8.14 8.67 0.17
N SER A 74 -7.47 7.63 -0.30
CA SER A 74 -6.42 7.71 -1.32
C SER A 74 -6.94 8.31 -2.64
N VAL A 75 -8.10 7.85 -3.10
CA VAL A 75 -8.79 8.42 -4.27
C VAL A 75 -9.12 9.91 -4.06
N TYR A 76 -9.62 10.26 -2.89
CA TYR A 76 -9.92 11.65 -2.53
C TYR A 76 -8.65 12.52 -2.52
N ILE A 77 -7.54 12.02 -1.96
CA ILE A 77 -6.25 12.71 -1.96
C ILE A 77 -5.80 12.96 -3.40
N ASN A 78 -5.83 11.95 -4.29
CA ASN A 78 -5.48 12.16 -5.70
C ASN A 78 -6.34 13.23 -6.35
N LYS A 79 -7.67 13.15 -6.17
CA LYS A 79 -8.61 14.14 -6.70
C LYS A 79 -8.24 15.55 -6.23
N ARG A 80 -7.96 15.72 -4.94
CA ARG A 80 -7.69 17.02 -4.31
C ARG A 80 -6.33 17.59 -4.72
N TYR A 81 -5.27 16.80 -4.68
CA TYR A 81 -3.89 17.27 -4.87
C TYR A 81 -3.44 17.29 -6.33
N PHE A 82 -4.03 16.46 -7.20
CA PHE A 82 -3.82 16.55 -8.65
C PHE A 82 -4.88 17.39 -9.37
N ASN A 83 -5.79 18.02 -8.62
CA ASN A 83 -6.90 18.83 -9.14
C ASN A 83 -7.63 18.14 -10.31
N THR A 84 -8.05 16.90 -10.08
CA THR A 84 -8.58 16.01 -11.13
C THR A 84 -9.99 15.51 -10.79
N SER A 85 -10.62 14.79 -11.72
CA SER A 85 -11.94 14.20 -11.49
C SER A 85 -11.86 12.93 -10.62
N TRP A 86 -12.98 12.56 -9.98
CA TRP A 86 -13.08 11.31 -9.21
C TRP A 86 -12.68 10.08 -10.04
N LYS A 87 -13.12 10.04 -11.31
CA LYS A 87 -12.78 8.96 -12.25
C LYS A 87 -11.26 8.85 -12.45
N LYS A 88 -10.58 9.96 -12.66
CA LYS A 88 -9.12 9.96 -12.82
C LYS A 88 -8.41 9.62 -11.50
N GLY A 89 -8.91 10.10 -10.36
CA GLY A 89 -8.42 9.73 -9.04
C GLY A 89 -8.49 8.23 -8.76
N LEU A 90 -9.57 7.56 -9.21
CA LEU A 90 -9.72 6.10 -9.15
C LEU A 90 -8.72 5.38 -10.07
N ILE A 91 -8.53 5.87 -11.29
CA ILE A 91 -7.56 5.28 -12.24
C ILE A 91 -6.14 5.34 -11.67
N VAL A 92 -5.80 6.38 -10.90
CA VAL A 92 -4.49 6.49 -10.25
C VAL A 92 -4.27 5.39 -9.21
N GLU A 93 -5.32 4.89 -8.54
CA GLU A 93 -5.19 3.81 -7.56
C GLU A 93 -5.20 2.41 -8.17
N LEU A 94 -5.56 2.26 -9.45
CA LEU A 94 -5.66 0.94 -10.09
C LEU A 94 -4.36 0.11 -9.97
N PRO A 95 -3.14 0.66 -10.20
CA PRO A 95 -1.92 -0.13 -10.02
C PRO A 95 -1.77 -0.69 -8.61
N SER A 96 -2.08 0.11 -7.59
CA SER A 96 -2.01 -0.32 -6.19
C SER A 96 -3.06 -1.39 -5.88
N LEU A 97 -4.27 -1.23 -6.41
CA LEU A 97 -5.33 -2.24 -6.26
C LEU A 97 -4.93 -3.57 -6.91
N ILE A 98 -4.42 -3.53 -8.14
CA ILE A 98 -3.96 -4.72 -8.88
C ILE A 98 -2.84 -5.41 -8.11
N LEU A 99 -1.86 -4.65 -7.62
CA LEU A 99 -0.77 -5.22 -6.83
C LEU A 99 -1.29 -5.87 -5.54
N GLY A 100 -2.23 -5.23 -4.85
CA GLY A 100 -2.87 -5.79 -3.65
C GLY A 100 -3.55 -7.13 -3.94
N VAL A 101 -4.31 -7.21 -5.04
CA VAL A 101 -4.96 -8.46 -5.48
C VAL A 101 -3.92 -9.55 -5.79
N ILE A 102 -2.84 -9.21 -6.50
CA ILE A 102 -1.76 -10.15 -6.81
C ILE A 102 -1.12 -10.69 -5.52
N ILE A 103 -0.84 -9.81 -4.55
CA ILE A 103 -0.23 -10.22 -3.27
C ILE A 103 -1.16 -11.17 -2.50
N ILE A 104 -2.47 -10.90 -2.46
CA ILE A 104 -3.44 -11.78 -1.82
C ILE A 104 -3.47 -13.16 -2.49
N ILE A 105 -3.49 -13.20 -3.83
CA ILE A 105 -3.47 -14.47 -4.58
C ILE A 105 -2.17 -15.24 -4.28
N LEU A 106 -1.02 -14.58 -4.31
CA LEU A 106 0.26 -15.21 -4.01
C LEU A 106 0.32 -15.75 -2.57
N ALA A 107 -0.26 -15.04 -1.60
CA ALA A 107 -0.35 -15.50 -0.22
C ALA A 107 -1.21 -16.77 -0.10
N ILE A 108 -2.40 -16.79 -0.74
CA ILE A 108 -3.25 -17.99 -0.77
C ILE A 108 -2.50 -19.17 -1.40
N VAL A 109 -1.86 -18.95 -2.55
CA VAL A 109 -1.10 -20.00 -3.24
C VAL A 109 0.02 -20.53 -2.36
N ALA A 110 0.79 -19.66 -1.70
CA ALA A 110 1.86 -20.08 -0.80
C ALA A 110 1.35 -20.93 0.38
N LEU A 111 0.22 -20.53 0.99
CA LEU A 111 -0.43 -21.30 2.06
C LEU A 111 -0.90 -22.67 1.57
N VAL A 112 -1.48 -22.74 0.37
CA VAL A 112 -1.89 -24.01 -0.24
C VAL A 112 -0.69 -24.92 -0.53
N TYR A 113 0.41 -24.37 -1.05
CA TYR A 113 1.65 -25.11 -1.25
C TYR A 113 2.26 -25.63 0.06
N SER A 114 2.00 -24.97 1.19
CA SER A 114 2.42 -25.43 2.51
C SER A 114 1.56 -26.56 3.09
N GLY A 115 0.51 -26.99 2.36
CA GLY A 115 -0.35 -28.11 2.71
C GLY A 115 -1.70 -27.74 3.28
N GLN A 116 -2.07 -26.45 3.32
CA GLN A 116 -3.42 -26.02 3.68
C GLN A 116 -4.39 -26.22 2.51
N ASP A 117 -5.66 -26.51 2.78
CA ASP A 117 -6.69 -26.40 1.75
C ASP A 117 -7.05 -24.93 1.49
N ILE A 118 -7.63 -24.66 0.31
CA ILE A 118 -7.95 -23.29 -0.14
C ILE A 118 -8.90 -22.57 0.82
N TYR A 119 -9.84 -23.28 1.44
CA TYR A 119 -10.81 -22.66 2.34
C TYR A 119 -10.10 -22.18 3.61
N SER A 120 -9.28 -23.04 4.21
CA SER A 120 -8.48 -22.69 5.39
C SER A 120 -7.52 -21.52 5.11
N ALA A 121 -6.80 -21.56 3.99
CA ALA A 121 -5.88 -20.48 3.58
C ALA A 121 -6.59 -19.13 3.32
N THR A 122 -7.81 -19.19 2.77
CA THR A 122 -8.61 -17.98 2.53
C THR A 122 -9.13 -17.39 3.84
N MET A 123 -9.56 -18.24 4.78
CA MET A 123 -10.03 -17.80 6.09
C MET A 123 -8.91 -17.16 6.91
N GLU A 124 -7.71 -17.74 6.92
CA GLU A 124 -6.56 -17.17 7.64
C GLU A 124 -6.16 -15.76 7.17
N LEU A 125 -6.45 -15.40 5.91
CA LEU A 125 -6.21 -14.05 5.39
C LEU A 125 -7.32 -13.03 5.72
N LEU A 126 -8.48 -13.51 6.16
CA LEU A 126 -9.65 -12.68 6.50
C LEU A 126 -9.79 -12.40 8.00
N TYR A 127 -9.03 -13.13 8.84
CA TYR A 127 -9.05 -13.03 10.31
C TYR A 127 -7.68 -12.67 10.88
#